data_AF-A0A2U7NAK3-F1
#
_entry.id   AF-A0A2U7NAK3-F1
#
_cell.length_a   1.000
_cell.length_b   1.000
_cell.length_c   1.000
_cell.angle_alpha   90.00
_cell.angle_beta   90.00
_cell.angle_gamma   90.00
#
_symmetry.space_group_name_H-M   'P 1'
#
loop_
_entity.id
_entity.type
_entity.pdbx_description
1 polymer ?
#
loop_
_entity_poly.entity_id
_entity_poly.type
_entity_poly.pdbx_seq_one_letter_code
_entity_poly.pdbx_strand_id
1 'polypeptide(L)'
;NQKLLGSVFKEGIEAQVLSPAQQQLMQQNLDKITAEQTKKDTIKKVNDILFDPLSNTELKTTNIQAITSNVLDGPATAEVKGEIIQEITNTVAGSLLEAQDKAAIVKGVGETIATHSDTSLSLPNKALIMASAEKGIAESKTNLPDRELMTKGLVDGIYEGKGGPEITKAVSSGIDNSNINDSEKEALKKAKDAASGAALDRETQNLTEGLKGQNIEEHKPRDDIYNKAQEVINAVNPVIEALEKSKEPVVSAEERIVQETSSILNNISKLAVEKVNNFRAMLSPNGNLKTLEEKKEESIKKVDELVKEFGTKSSTEEQQSFIKANLIDDKTLSKEVRLQTIDKLLQEQKRVEAIGNPSVKT
;
A
#
# COMPACT_ATOMS: atom_id res chain seq x y z
N ASN A 1 -22.08 -34.03 -27.73
CA ASN A 1 -23.35 -33.34 -27.41
C ASN A 1 -23.27 -31.82 -27.49
N GLN A 2 -22.33 -31.14 -26.84
CA GLN A 2 -22.23 -29.66 -26.87
C GLN A 2 -22.05 -29.06 -28.29
N LYS A 3 -21.12 -29.57 -29.10
CA LYS A 3 -20.95 -29.15 -30.52
C LYS A 3 -22.23 -29.35 -31.35
N LEU A 4 -22.99 -30.41 -31.07
CA LEU A 4 -24.23 -30.72 -31.77
C LEU A 4 -25.33 -29.72 -31.38
N LEU A 5 -25.50 -29.46 -30.08
CA LEU A 5 -26.47 -28.50 -29.55
C LEU A 5 -26.18 -27.06 -30.01
N GLY A 6 -24.91 -26.65 -30.03
CA GLY A 6 -24.52 -25.34 -30.55
C GLY A 6 -24.78 -25.18 -32.05
N SER A 7 -24.59 -26.26 -32.83
CA SER A 7 -24.87 -26.25 -34.27
C SER A 7 -26.38 -26.16 -34.54
N VAL A 8 -27.18 -26.97 -33.83
CA VAL A 8 -28.66 -26.95 -33.94
C VAL A 8 -29.22 -25.58 -33.54
N PHE A 9 -28.66 -24.95 -32.50
CA PHE A 9 -29.08 -23.61 -32.10
C PHE A 9 -28.77 -22.56 -33.17
N LYS A 10 -27.57 -22.60 -33.75
CA LYS A 10 -27.16 -21.70 -34.84
C LYS A 10 -28.07 -21.84 -36.07
N GLU A 11 -28.37 -23.07 -36.47
CA GLU A 11 -29.30 -23.35 -37.59
C GLU A 11 -30.71 -22.83 -37.28
N GLY A 12 -31.19 -22.98 -36.04
CA GLY A 12 -32.50 -22.46 -35.61
C GLY A 12 -32.61 -20.92 -35.63
N ILE A 13 -31.51 -20.22 -35.37
CA ILE A 13 -31.41 -18.75 -35.54
C ILE A 13 -31.43 -18.38 -37.02
N GLU A 14 -30.58 -19.03 -37.83
CA GLU A 14 -30.45 -18.74 -39.27
C GLU A 14 -31.75 -19.00 -40.04
N ALA A 15 -32.50 -20.03 -39.62
CA ALA A 15 -33.82 -20.34 -40.17
C ALA A 15 -34.96 -19.46 -39.63
N GLN A 16 -34.69 -18.50 -38.73
CA GLN A 16 -35.67 -17.61 -38.09
C GLN A 16 -36.81 -18.35 -37.37
N VAL A 17 -36.57 -19.59 -36.94
CA VAL A 17 -37.59 -20.44 -36.30
C VAL A 17 -37.73 -20.12 -34.80
N LEU A 18 -36.70 -19.54 -34.20
CA LEU A 18 -36.65 -19.19 -32.78
C LEU A 18 -36.98 -17.71 -32.58
N SER A 19 -37.95 -17.43 -31.71
CA SER A 19 -38.20 -16.07 -31.24
C SER A 19 -37.01 -15.52 -30.44
N PRO A 20 -36.82 -14.19 -30.32
CA PRO A 20 -35.72 -13.61 -29.55
C PRO A 20 -35.63 -14.12 -28.10
N ALA A 21 -36.77 -14.34 -27.44
CA ALA A 21 -36.82 -14.89 -26.09
C ALA A 21 -36.33 -16.35 -26.03
N GLN A 22 -36.70 -17.17 -27.02
CA GLN A 22 -36.21 -18.54 -27.15
C GLN A 22 -34.71 -18.56 -27.45
N GLN A 23 -34.22 -17.62 -28.27
CA GLN A 23 -32.79 -17.48 -28.55
C GLN A 23 -32.00 -17.17 -27.28
N GLN A 24 -32.46 -16.21 -26.49
CA GLN A 24 -31.80 -15.84 -25.23
C GLN A 24 -31.78 -17.02 -24.23
N LEU A 25 -32.90 -17.73 -24.07
CA LEU A 25 -32.99 -18.87 -23.17
C LEU A 25 -32.08 -20.04 -23.60
N MET A 26 -32.06 -20.35 -24.90
CA MET A 26 -31.21 -21.41 -25.44
C MET A 26 -29.72 -21.06 -25.34
N GLN A 27 -29.34 -19.81 -25.58
CA GLN A 27 -27.97 -19.35 -25.38
C GLN A 27 -27.55 -19.50 -23.91
N GLN A 28 -28.38 -19.05 -22.95
CA GLN A 28 -28.10 -19.23 -21.52
C GLN A 28 -27.94 -20.70 -21.14
N ASN A 29 -28.76 -21.59 -21.70
CA ASN A 29 -28.65 -23.02 -21.44
C ASN A 29 -27.37 -23.61 -22.05
N LEU A 30 -26.98 -23.18 -23.25
CA LEU A 30 -25.72 -23.58 -23.88
C LEU A 30 -24.51 -23.12 -23.07
N ASP A 31 -24.54 -21.88 -22.56
CA ASP A 31 -23.47 -21.34 -21.72
C ASP A 31 -23.33 -22.16 -20.43
N LYS A 32 -24.44 -22.48 -19.77
CA LYS A 32 -24.45 -23.36 -18.57
C LYS A 32 -23.91 -24.75 -18.86
N ILE A 33 -24.34 -25.39 -19.95
CA ILE A 33 -23.83 -26.72 -20.34
C ILE A 33 -22.33 -26.65 -20.64
N THR A 34 -21.88 -25.57 -21.28
CA THR A 34 -20.47 -25.33 -21.60
C THR A 34 -19.63 -25.16 -20.35
N ALA A 35 -20.11 -24.38 -19.38
CA ALA A 35 -19.46 -24.18 -18.09
C ALA A 35 -19.32 -25.50 -17.32
N GLU A 36 -20.41 -26.26 -17.17
CA GLU A 36 -20.41 -27.56 -16.47
C GLU A 36 -19.49 -28.59 -17.13
N GLN A 37 -19.47 -28.64 -18.47
CA GLN A 37 -18.56 -29.54 -19.18
C GLN A 37 -17.09 -29.14 -19.00
N THR A 38 -16.80 -27.83 -19.11
CA THR A 38 -15.44 -27.29 -18.88
C THR A 38 -14.95 -27.60 -17.47
N LYS A 39 -15.83 -27.44 -16.48
CA LYS A 39 -15.58 -27.79 -15.09
C LYS A 39 -15.24 -29.27 -14.94
N LYS A 40 -16.10 -30.16 -15.43
CA LYS A 40 -15.89 -31.61 -15.38
C LYS A 40 -14.57 -32.04 -16.06
N ASP A 41 -14.27 -31.49 -17.22
CA ASP A 41 -13.04 -31.81 -17.96
C ASP A 41 -11.80 -31.28 -17.24
N THR A 42 -11.90 -30.12 -16.59
CA THR A 42 -10.83 -29.53 -15.77
C THR A 42 -10.55 -30.40 -14.54
N ILE A 43 -11.58 -30.79 -13.79
CA ILE A 43 -11.45 -31.64 -12.61
C ILE A 43 -10.95 -33.04 -12.97
N LYS A 44 -11.30 -33.56 -14.14
CA LYS A 44 -10.69 -34.80 -14.62
C LYS A 44 -9.17 -34.66 -14.77
N LYS A 45 -8.69 -33.59 -15.43
CA LYS A 45 -7.24 -33.34 -15.59
C LYS A 45 -6.52 -33.17 -14.25
N VAL A 46 -7.16 -32.48 -13.30
CA VAL A 46 -6.64 -32.31 -11.93
C VAL A 46 -6.48 -33.67 -11.27
N ASN A 47 -7.50 -34.53 -11.33
CA ASN A 47 -7.40 -35.89 -10.80
C ASN A 47 -6.30 -36.69 -11.49
N ASP A 48 -6.22 -36.65 -12.83
CA ASP A 48 -5.17 -37.35 -13.58
C ASP A 48 -3.76 -36.93 -13.11
N ILE A 49 -3.55 -35.64 -12.79
CA ILE A 49 -2.29 -35.14 -12.21
C ILE A 49 -2.07 -35.64 -10.78
N LEU A 50 -3.10 -35.57 -9.93
CA LEU A 50 -3.00 -35.93 -8.52
C LEU A 50 -2.76 -37.43 -8.34
N PHE A 51 -3.36 -38.27 -9.17
CA PHE A 51 -3.22 -39.74 -9.13
C PHE A 51 -2.05 -40.29 -9.95
N ASP A 52 -1.33 -39.47 -10.72
CA ASP A 52 -0.12 -39.91 -11.42
C ASP A 52 0.97 -40.32 -10.42
N PRO A 53 1.35 -41.61 -10.34
CA PRO A 53 2.35 -42.09 -9.39
C PRO A 53 3.78 -41.68 -9.75
N LEU A 54 4.01 -41.20 -10.98
CA LEU A 54 5.34 -40.80 -11.45
C LEU A 54 5.65 -39.32 -11.19
N SER A 55 4.63 -38.52 -10.89
CA SER A 55 4.77 -37.11 -10.58
C SER A 55 5.05 -36.89 -9.09
N ASN A 56 6.08 -36.12 -8.77
CA ASN A 56 6.32 -35.64 -7.40
C ASN A 56 5.47 -34.40 -7.10
N THR A 57 5.49 -33.91 -5.86
CA THR A 57 4.71 -32.75 -5.42
C THR A 57 5.00 -31.49 -6.24
N GLU A 58 6.27 -31.23 -6.56
CA GLU A 58 6.67 -30.07 -7.36
C GLU A 58 6.05 -30.09 -8.76
N LEU A 59 6.16 -31.22 -9.46
CA LEU A 59 5.57 -31.38 -10.79
C LEU A 59 4.04 -31.32 -10.76
N LYS A 60 3.40 -31.92 -9.73
CA LYS A 60 1.96 -31.79 -9.51
C LYS A 60 1.57 -30.33 -9.31
N THR A 61 2.30 -29.58 -8.48
CA THR A 61 2.06 -28.16 -8.24
C THR A 61 2.14 -27.37 -9.55
N THR A 62 3.23 -27.50 -10.33
CA THR A 62 3.38 -26.80 -11.61
C THR A 62 2.25 -27.12 -12.60
N ASN A 63 1.86 -28.39 -12.70
CA ASN A 63 0.78 -28.79 -13.60
C ASN A 63 -0.59 -28.27 -13.14
N ILE A 64 -0.86 -28.23 -11.83
CA ILE A 64 -2.07 -27.62 -11.28
C ILE A 64 -2.05 -26.10 -11.47
N GLN A 65 -0.91 -25.43 -11.29
CA GLN A 65 -0.76 -24.00 -11.60
C GLN A 65 -1.07 -23.70 -13.07
N ALA A 66 -0.59 -24.55 -13.99
CA ALA A 66 -0.92 -24.43 -15.41
C ALA A 66 -2.42 -24.60 -15.69
N ILE A 67 -3.09 -25.56 -15.02
CA ILE A 67 -4.56 -25.69 -15.10
C ILE A 67 -5.25 -24.44 -14.55
N THR A 68 -4.84 -23.95 -13.38
CA THR A 68 -5.37 -22.73 -12.78
C THR A 68 -5.23 -21.55 -13.75
N SER A 69 -4.05 -21.31 -14.33
CA SER A 69 -3.86 -20.25 -15.33
C SER A 69 -4.80 -20.41 -16.52
N ASN A 70 -4.93 -21.62 -17.07
CA ASN A 70 -5.84 -21.87 -18.19
C ASN A 70 -7.32 -21.58 -17.85
N VAL A 71 -7.74 -21.82 -16.60
CA VAL A 71 -9.08 -21.44 -16.13
C VAL A 71 -9.20 -19.91 -16.08
N LEU A 72 -8.18 -19.21 -15.58
CA LEU A 72 -8.17 -17.75 -15.50
C LEU A 72 -8.14 -17.07 -16.88
N ASP A 73 -7.42 -17.64 -17.84
CA ASP A 73 -7.36 -17.21 -19.24
C ASP A 73 -8.62 -17.58 -20.05
N GLY A 74 -9.44 -18.48 -19.51
CA GLY A 74 -10.65 -18.96 -20.18
C GLY A 74 -11.69 -17.86 -20.41
N PRO A 75 -12.62 -18.06 -21.37
CA PRO A 75 -13.65 -17.08 -21.72
C PRO A 75 -14.80 -16.97 -20.70
N ALA A 76 -14.79 -17.79 -19.64
CA ALA A 76 -15.84 -17.83 -18.64
C ALA A 76 -15.89 -16.57 -17.76
N THR A 77 -17.04 -16.31 -17.12
CA THR A 77 -17.16 -15.21 -16.15
C THR A 77 -16.34 -15.49 -14.89
N ALA A 78 -16.11 -14.46 -14.07
CA ALA A 78 -15.34 -14.61 -12.84
C ALA A 78 -16.01 -15.58 -11.84
N GLU A 79 -17.35 -15.63 -11.82
CA GLU A 79 -18.12 -16.56 -10.99
C GLU A 79 -17.86 -18.01 -11.41
N VAL A 80 -17.98 -18.32 -12.70
CA VAL A 80 -17.73 -19.67 -13.23
C VAL A 80 -16.26 -20.06 -13.04
N LYS A 81 -15.32 -19.13 -13.25
CA LYS A 81 -13.90 -19.34 -12.93
C LYS A 81 -13.72 -19.67 -11.44
N GLY A 82 -14.38 -18.92 -10.56
CA GLY A 82 -14.37 -19.15 -9.12
C GLY A 82 -14.90 -20.54 -8.75
N GLU A 83 -16.02 -20.97 -9.32
CA GLU A 83 -16.58 -22.31 -9.12
C GLU A 83 -15.61 -23.43 -9.53
N ILE A 84 -14.94 -23.27 -10.68
CA ILE A 84 -13.93 -24.24 -11.14
C ILE A 84 -12.73 -24.27 -10.19
N ILE A 85 -12.23 -23.11 -9.76
CA ILE A 85 -11.12 -23.02 -8.80
C ILE A 85 -11.52 -23.60 -7.43
N GLN A 86 -12.75 -23.38 -6.97
CA GLN A 86 -13.31 -23.99 -5.76
C GLN A 86 -13.26 -25.52 -5.86
N GLU A 87 -13.68 -26.09 -6.98
CA GLU A 87 -13.63 -27.55 -7.18
C GLU A 87 -12.18 -28.06 -7.29
N ILE A 88 -11.25 -27.28 -7.85
CA ILE A 88 -9.82 -27.63 -7.87
C ILE A 88 -9.28 -27.77 -6.45
N THR A 89 -9.45 -26.76 -5.60
CA THR A 89 -8.93 -26.82 -4.22
C THR A 89 -9.63 -27.89 -3.38
N ASN A 90 -10.93 -28.11 -3.60
CA ASN A 90 -11.67 -29.21 -2.98
C ASN A 90 -11.13 -30.59 -3.41
N THR A 91 -10.83 -30.76 -4.71
CA THR A 91 -10.27 -32.00 -5.26
C THR A 91 -8.87 -32.26 -4.70
N VAL A 92 -8.02 -31.23 -4.62
CA VAL A 92 -6.70 -31.34 -3.97
C VAL A 92 -6.85 -31.74 -2.50
N ALA A 93 -7.80 -31.15 -1.77
CA ALA A 93 -8.05 -31.46 -0.37
C ALA A 93 -8.48 -32.92 -0.16
N GLY A 94 -9.35 -33.43 -1.04
CA GLY A 94 -9.85 -34.80 -1.02
C GLY A 94 -8.88 -35.85 -1.57
N SER A 95 -7.69 -35.45 -2.03
CA SER A 95 -6.68 -36.39 -2.54
C SER A 95 -5.99 -37.19 -1.43
N LEU A 96 -5.33 -38.29 -1.82
CA LEU A 96 -4.55 -39.16 -0.93
C LEU A 96 -3.14 -38.63 -0.64
N LEU A 97 -2.83 -37.39 -1.05
CA LEU A 97 -1.54 -36.78 -0.77
C LEU A 97 -1.36 -36.50 0.73
N GLU A 98 -0.11 -36.33 1.16
CA GLU A 98 0.17 -35.87 2.51
C GLU A 98 -0.28 -34.41 2.68
N ALA A 99 -0.58 -34.00 3.91
CA ALA A 99 -1.08 -32.66 4.20
C ALA A 99 -0.15 -31.54 3.68
N GLN A 100 1.16 -31.75 3.79
CA GLN A 100 2.18 -30.81 3.29
C GLN A 100 2.14 -30.67 1.77
N ASP A 101 1.94 -31.78 1.05
CA ASP A 101 1.86 -31.77 -0.42
C ASP A 101 0.59 -31.06 -0.89
N LYS A 102 -0.54 -31.31 -0.22
CA LYS A 102 -1.80 -30.59 -0.48
C LYS A 102 -1.61 -29.08 -0.30
N ALA A 103 -0.96 -28.68 0.79
CA ALA A 103 -0.69 -27.28 1.09
C ALA A 103 0.26 -26.64 0.07
N ALA A 104 1.29 -27.35 -0.38
CA ALA A 104 2.21 -26.86 -1.42
C ALA A 104 1.50 -26.65 -2.77
N ILE A 105 0.61 -27.56 -3.16
CA ILE A 105 -0.19 -27.42 -4.39
C ILE A 105 -1.14 -26.21 -4.27
N VAL A 106 -1.85 -26.08 -3.15
CA VAL A 106 -2.76 -24.96 -2.90
C VAL A 106 -2.03 -23.62 -2.82
N LYS A 107 -0.81 -23.61 -2.28
CA LYS A 107 0.07 -22.44 -2.34
C LYS A 107 0.33 -22.02 -3.78
N GLY A 108 0.66 -22.96 -4.66
CA GLY A 108 0.82 -22.68 -6.09
C GLY A 108 -0.45 -22.11 -6.74
N VAL A 109 -1.64 -22.60 -6.36
CA VAL A 109 -2.93 -22.05 -6.81
C VAL A 109 -3.08 -20.59 -6.38
N GLY A 110 -2.82 -20.28 -5.10
CA GLY A 110 -2.87 -18.92 -4.57
C GLY A 110 -1.91 -17.96 -5.28
N GLU A 111 -0.66 -18.39 -5.48
CA GLU A 111 0.35 -17.62 -6.21
C GLU A 111 -0.08 -17.34 -7.66
N THR A 112 -0.63 -18.35 -8.34
CA THR A 112 -1.09 -18.20 -9.74
C THR A 112 -2.20 -17.18 -9.86
N ILE A 113 -3.18 -17.19 -8.95
CA ILE A 113 -4.29 -16.22 -8.97
C ILE A 113 -3.78 -14.81 -8.65
N ALA A 114 -2.87 -14.68 -7.67
CA ALA A 114 -2.31 -13.40 -7.27
C ALA A 114 -1.49 -12.73 -8.40
N THR A 115 -0.64 -13.51 -9.07
CA THR A 115 0.27 -13.05 -10.13
C THR A 115 -0.36 -12.91 -11.51
N HIS A 116 -1.57 -13.45 -11.72
CA HIS A 116 -2.24 -13.37 -13.02
C HIS A 116 -2.43 -11.91 -13.47
N SER A 117 -2.50 -11.61 -14.77
CA SER A 117 -2.51 -10.21 -15.21
C SER A 117 -3.78 -9.46 -14.79
N ASP A 118 -3.64 -8.24 -14.26
CA ASP A 118 -4.78 -7.36 -13.98
C ASP A 118 -5.49 -6.88 -15.26
N THR A 119 -4.82 -6.97 -16.41
CA THR A 119 -5.41 -6.62 -17.71
C THR A 119 -6.39 -7.68 -18.22
N SER A 120 -6.22 -8.95 -17.84
CA SER A 120 -7.12 -10.06 -18.18
C SER A 120 -8.16 -10.31 -17.09
N LEU A 121 -7.82 -10.05 -15.83
CA LEU A 121 -8.67 -10.31 -14.68
C LEU A 121 -8.52 -9.19 -13.65
N SER A 122 -9.56 -8.37 -13.52
CA SER A 122 -9.56 -7.25 -12.57
C SER A 122 -9.34 -7.71 -11.12
N LEU A 123 -8.78 -6.82 -10.30
CA LEU A 123 -8.53 -7.09 -8.89
C LEU A 123 -9.76 -7.58 -8.10
N PRO A 124 -10.98 -7.03 -8.29
CA PRO A 124 -12.19 -7.57 -7.66
C PRO A 124 -12.52 -9.00 -8.10
N ASN A 125 -12.28 -9.34 -9.36
CA ASN A 125 -12.52 -10.69 -9.88
C ASN A 125 -11.48 -11.69 -9.34
N LYS A 126 -10.21 -11.27 -9.20
CA LYS A 126 -9.19 -12.07 -8.51
C LYS A 126 -9.56 -12.34 -7.07
N ALA A 127 -10.01 -11.31 -6.35
CA ALA A 127 -10.48 -11.42 -4.97
C ALA A 127 -11.66 -12.41 -4.86
N LEU A 128 -12.64 -12.33 -5.76
CA LEU A 128 -13.76 -13.27 -5.82
C LEU A 128 -13.27 -14.71 -6.02
N ILE A 129 -12.41 -14.94 -7.01
CA ILE A 129 -11.88 -16.28 -7.32
C ILE A 129 -11.03 -16.82 -6.17
N MET A 130 -10.27 -15.96 -5.49
CA MET A 130 -9.49 -16.33 -4.31
C MET A 130 -10.39 -16.76 -3.15
N ALA A 131 -11.50 -16.05 -2.91
CA ALA A 131 -12.49 -16.45 -1.93
C ALA A 131 -13.14 -17.80 -2.27
N SER A 132 -13.40 -18.07 -3.55
CA SER A 132 -13.86 -19.39 -4.01
C SER A 132 -12.82 -20.49 -3.78
N ALA A 133 -11.54 -20.22 -4.03
CA ALA A 133 -10.44 -21.15 -3.74
C ALA A 133 -10.42 -21.54 -2.27
N GLU A 134 -10.53 -20.55 -1.37
CA GLU A 134 -10.60 -20.78 0.07
C GLU A 134 -11.86 -21.55 0.47
N LYS A 135 -13.02 -21.19 -0.08
CA LYS A 135 -14.27 -21.90 0.17
C LYS A 135 -14.15 -23.39 -0.18
N GLY A 136 -13.45 -23.72 -1.26
CA GLY A 136 -13.21 -25.10 -1.68
C GLY A 136 -12.39 -25.91 -0.68
N ILE A 137 -11.42 -25.27 -0.01
CA ILE A 137 -10.66 -25.86 1.11
C ILE A 137 -11.58 -26.04 2.32
N ALA A 138 -12.30 -24.97 2.70
CA ALA A 138 -13.15 -24.94 3.88
C ALA A 138 -14.23 -26.04 3.85
N GLU A 139 -14.94 -26.17 2.72
CA GLU A 139 -16.03 -27.13 2.49
C GLU A 139 -15.54 -28.53 2.08
N SER A 140 -14.23 -28.75 1.98
CA SER A 140 -13.69 -30.07 1.66
C SER A 140 -13.92 -31.07 2.79
N LYS A 141 -13.98 -32.36 2.43
CA LYS A 141 -14.21 -33.45 3.38
C LYS A 141 -12.94 -33.90 4.12
N THR A 142 -11.79 -33.26 3.88
CA THR A 142 -10.56 -33.61 4.60
C THR A 142 -10.64 -33.16 6.06
N ASN A 143 -9.74 -33.68 6.89
CA ASN A 143 -9.69 -33.35 8.30
C ASN A 143 -9.39 -31.84 8.52
N LEU A 144 -9.68 -31.32 9.71
CA LEU A 144 -9.47 -29.91 10.01
C LEU A 144 -7.97 -29.48 9.94
N PRO A 145 -7.01 -30.24 10.50
CA PRO A 145 -5.58 -29.89 10.38
C PRO A 145 -5.06 -29.76 8.94
N ASP A 146 -5.48 -30.64 8.04
CA ASP A 146 -5.17 -30.56 6.60
C ASP A 146 -5.75 -29.26 6.02
N ARG A 147 -7.01 -28.93 6.34
CA ARG A 147 -7.64 -27.68 5.88
C ARG A 147 -6.91 -26.45 6.41
N GLU A 148 -6.52 -26.42 7.68
CA GLU A 148 -5.74 -25.32 8.26
C GLU A 148 -4.40 -25.14 7.54
N LEU A 149 -3.70 -26.24 7.26
CA LEU A 149 -2.41 -26.21 6.55
C LEU A 149 -2.57 -25.77 5.10
N MET A 150 -3.64 -26.20 4.42
CA MET A 150 -3.97 -25.76 3.07
C MET A 150 -4.37 -24.29 3.03
N THR A 151 -5.16 -23.80 4.00
CA THR A 151 -5.48 -22.38 4.16
C THR A 151 -4.21 -21.56 4.36
N LYS A 152 -3.28 -22.02 5.19
CA LYS A 152 -1.95 -21.41 5.33
C LYS A 152 -1.21 -21.39 3.99
N GLY A 153 -1.19 -22.51 3.27
CA GLY A 153 -0.57 -22.59 1.94
C GLY A 153 -1.16 -21.57 0.97
N LEU A 154 -2.48 -21.44 0.92
CA LEU A 154 -3.16 -20.45 0.07
C LEU A 154 -2.71 -19.02 0.39
N VAL A 155 -2.65 -18.67 1.68
CA VAL A 155 -2.18 -17.36 2.14
C VAL A 155 -0.72 -17.14 1.76
N ASP A 156 0.17 -18.11 2.04
CA ASP A 156 1.59 -18.02 1.68
C ASP A 156 1.76 -17.79 0.16
N GLY A 157 0.96 -18.45 -0.66
CA GLY A 157 0.96 -18.29 -2.12
C GLY A 157 0.60 -16.87 -2.56
N ILE A 158 -0.37 -16.24 -1.90
CA ILE A 158 -0.76 -14.84 -2.19
C ILE A 158 0.41 -13.90 -1.91
N TYR A 159 1.08 -14.06 -0.77
CA TYR A 159 2.21 -13.21 -0.41
C TYR A 159 3.42 -13.42 -1.32
N GLU A 160 3.72 -14.66 -1.73
CA GLU A 160 4.79 -14.93 -2.71
C GLU A 160 4.46 -14.35 -4.09
N GLY A 161 3.19 -14.42 -4.49
CA GLY A 161 2.68 -13.76 -5.68
C GLY A 161 2.58 -12.24 -5.58
N LYS A 162 3.01 -11.65 -4.44
CA LYS A 162 2.89 -10.21 -4.12
C LYS A 162 1.46 -9.68 -4.29
N GLY A 163 0.48 -10.50 -3.96
CA GLY A 163 -0.92 -10.14 -3.97
C GLY A 163 -1.18 -8.95 -3.05
N GLY A 164 -1.90 -7.95 -3.56
CA GLY A 164 -2.24 -6.76 -2.80
C GLY A 164 -3.16 -7.04 -1.60
N PRO A 165 -3.30 -6.07 -0.68
CA PRO A 165 -4.12 -6.22 0.52
C PRO A 165 -5.58 -6.61 0.25
N GLU A 166 -6.14 -6.23 -0.90
CA GLU A 166 -7.50 -6.65 -1.28
C GLU A 166 -7.61 -8.17 -1.47
N ILE A 167 -6.61 -8.80 -2.09
CA ILE A 167 -6.61 -10.25 -2.34
C ILE A 167 -6.49 -11.01 -1.02
N THR A 168 -5.58 -10.59 -0.14
CA THR A 168 -5.38 -11.21 1.19
C THR A 168 -6.62 -11.08 2.09
N LYS A 169 -7.33 -9.95 2.01
CA LYS A 169 -8.60 -9.74 2.72
C LYS A 169 -9.73 -10.60 2.15
N ALA A 170 -9.74 -10.85 0.85
CA ALA A 170 -10.77 -11.66 0.20
C ALA A 170 -10.77 -13.12 0.66
N VAL A 171 -9.61 -13.65 1.06
CA VAL A 171 -9.47 -14.96 1.73
C VAL A 171 -10.11 -14.96 3.13
N SER A 172 -10.97 -14.02 3.54
CA SER A 172 -11.80 -14.21 4.75
C SER A 172 -13.23 -14.53 4.36
N SER A 173 -13.67 -14.02 3.20
CA SER A 173 -15.03 -14.19 2.75
C SER A 173 -15.29 -15.62 2.26
N GLY A 174 -14.27 -16.38 1.88
CA GLY A 174 -14.41 -17.80 1.51
C GLY A 174 -14.84 -18.65 2.70
N ILE A 175 -14.17 -18.51 3.86
CA ILE A 175 -14.59 -19.17 5.11
C ILE A 175 -15.95 -18.66 5.58
N ASP A 176 -16.18 -17.34 5.55
CA ASP A 176 -17.46 -16.77 6.01
C ASP A 176 -18.66 -17.34 5.24
N ASN A 177 -18.52 -17.45 3.91
CA ASN A 177 -19.55 -17.94 3.00
C ASN A 177 -19.55 -19.47 2.81
N SER A 178 -18.73 -20.20 3.58
CA SER A 178 -18.71 -21.65 3.56
C SER A 178 -19.85 -22.24 4.40
N ASN A 179 -20.32 -23.43 4.00
CA ASN A 179 -21.37 -24.17 4.69
C ASN A 179 -20.84 -25.13 5.77
N ILE A 180 -19.83 -24.69 6.55
CA ILE A 180 -19.27 -25.44 7.68
C ILE A 180 -19.74 -24.85 9.01
N ASN A 181 -19.50 -25.56 10.13
CA ASN A 181 -19.93 -25.09 11.44
C ASN A 181 -19.04 -23.96 11.98
N ASP A 182 -19.55 -23.18 12.94
CA ASP A 182 -18.87 -21.99 13.45
C ASP A 182 -17.52 -22.28 14.13
N SER A 183 -17.39 -23.45 14.78
CA SER A 183 -16.12 -23.85 15.41
C SER A 183 -15.03 -24.11 14.37
N GLU A 184 -15.38 -24.77 13.26
CA GLU A 184 -14.46 -24.96 12.14
C GLU A 184 -14.13 -23.62 11.45
N LYS A 185 -15.12 -22.72 11.29
CA LYS A 185 -14.86 -21.38 10.76
C LYS A 185 -13.85 -20.62 11.63
N GLU A 186 -13.99 -20.66 12.95
CA GLU A 186 -13.08 -19.99 13.87
C GLU A 186 -11.66 -20.55 13.79
N ALA A 187 -11.52 -21.89 13.73
CA ALA A 187 -10.22 -22.54 13.59
C ALA A 187 -9.52 -22.14 12.29
N LEU A 188 -10.21 -22.21 11.15
CA LEU A 188 -9.66 -21.83 9.86
C LEU A 188 -9.29 -20.34 9.79
N LYS A 189 -10.11 -19.45 10.37
CA LYS A 189 -9.78 -18.03 10.48
C LYS A 189 -8.51 -17.80 11.29
N LYS A 190 -8.35 -18.50 12.41
CA LYS A 190 -7.15 -18.41 13.25
C LYS A 190 -5.91 -18.88 12.50
N ALA A 191 -6.00 -19.99 11.76
CA ALA A 191 -4.91 -20.50 10.92
C ALA A 191 -4.52 -19.47 9.84
N LYS A 192 -5.52 -18.86 9.21
CA LYS A 192 -5.33 -17.79 8.21
C LYS A 192 -4.68 -16.54 8.79
N ASP A 193 -5.17 -16.05 9.93
CA ASP A 193 -4.64 -14.86 10.59
C ASP A 193 -3.19 -15.08 11.04
N ALA A 194 -2.89 -16.27 11.57
CA ALA A 194 -1.53 -16.67 11.92
C ALA A 194 -0.61 -16.73 10.69
N ALA A 195 -1.09 -17.27 9.56
CA ALA A 195 -0.35 -17.29 8.30
C ALA A 195 -0.08 -15.88 7.77
N SER A 196 -1.08 -15.01 7.80
CA SER A 196 -0.98 -13.63 7.34
C SER A 196 0.00 -12.83 8.21
N GLY A 197 -0.06 -13.00 9.54
CA GLY A 197 0.90 -12.40 10.47
C GLY A 197 2.34 -12.87 10.21
N ALA A 198 2.54 -14.19 10.06
CA ALA A 198 3.87 -14.75 9.77
C ALA A 198 4.44 -14.27 8.42
N ALA A 199 3.58 -14.10 7.40
CA ALA A 199 3.99 -13.58 6.10
C ALA A 199 4.40 -12.10 6.18
N LEU A 200 3.64 -11.27 6.91
CA LEU A 200 3.98 -9.87 7.17
C LEU A 200 5.28 -9.72 7.97
N ASP A 201 5.51 -10.58 8.97
CA ASP A 201 6.75 -10.61 9.72
C ASP A 201 7.95 -10.94 8.82
N ARG A 202 7.79 -11.93 7.92
CA ARG A 202 8.82 -12.27 6.92
C ARG A 202 9.10 -11.11 5.96
N GLU A 203 8.05 -10.43 5.48
CA GLU A 203 8.22 -9.27 4.60
C GLU A 203 8.94 -8.11 5.34
N THR A 204 8.61 -7.90 6.61
CA THR A 204 9.28 -6.91 7.47
C THR A 204 10.75 -7.29 7.71
N GLN A 205 11.06 -8.57 7.93
CA GLN A 205 12.43 -9.07 8.03
C GLN A 205 13.20 -8.88 6.72
N ASN A 206 12.61 -9.24 5.58
CA ASN A 206 13.21 -9.07 4.26
C ASN A 206 13.47 -7.59 3.94
N LEU A 207 12.57 -6.68 4.32
CA LEU A 207 12.79 -5.24 4.23
C LEU A 207 13.97 -4.81 5.11
N THR A 208 14.03 -5.31 6.34
CA THR A 208 15.11 -5.01 7.29
C THR A 208 16.47 -5.53 6.81
N GLU A 209 16.51 -6.72 6.23
CA GLU A 209 17.73 -7.31 5.65
C GLU A 209 18.11 -6.64 4.33
N GLY A 210 17.16 -6.31 3.47
CA GLY A 210 17.38 -5.54 2.25
C GLY A 210 17.97 -4.15 2.54
N LEU A 211 17.52 -3.50 3.63
CA LEU A 211 18.09 -2.25 4.12
C LEU A 211 19.51 -2.40 4.69
N LYS A 212 19.87 -3.59 5.21
CA LYS A 212 21.24 -3.90 5.68
C LYS A 212 22.18 -4.32 4.54
N GLY A 213 21.65 -4.97 3.49
CA GLY A 213 22.40 -5.47 2.33
C GLY A 213 22.64 -4.42 1.25
N GLN A 214 21.81 -3.38 1.19
CA GLN A 214 22.25 -2.11 0.64
C GLN A 214 23.31 -1.60 1.61
N ASN A 215 24.56 -1.42 1.15
CA ASN A 215 25.60 -0.67 1.86
C ASN A 215 25.15 0.80 2.04
N ILE A 216 24.09 1.03 2.82
CA ILE A 216 24.10 2.13 3.75
C ILE A 216 25.12 1.65 4.77
N GLU A 217 26.38 1.99 4.50
CA GLU A 217 27.46 1.87 5.46
C GLU A 217 26.84 2.18 6.81
N GLU A 218 26.96 1.24 7.76
CA GLU A 218 26.61 1.48 9.15
C GLU A 218 27.63 2.52 9.66
N HIS A 219 27.61 3.74 9.10
CA HIS A 219 28.05 4.94 9.76
C HIS A 219 27.15 5.04 10.96
N LYS A 220 27.52 4.29 12.01
CA LYS A 220 26.94 4.36 13.34
C LYS A 220 27.00 5.84 13.69
N PRO A 221 25.88 6.56 13.61
CA PRO A 221 25.90 8.00 13.89
C PRO A 221 26.34 8.22 15.34
N ARG A 222 26.14 7.21 16.20
CA ARG A 222 26.58 7.18 17.58
C ARG A 222 28.10 7.29 17.74
N ASP A 223 28.89 6.54 16.98
CA ASP A 223 30.34 6.51 17.19
C ASP A 223 30.98 7.82 16.68
N ASP A 224 30.47 8.36 15.58
CA ASP A 224 30.90 9.67 15.05
C ASP A 224 30.45 10.86 15.92
N ILE A 225 29.25 10.80 16.51
CA ILE A 225 28.78 11.83 17.44
C ILE A 225 29.58 11.77 18.74
N TYR A 226 29.88 10.57 19.25
CA TYR A 226 30.65 10.41 20.48
C TYR A 226 32.09 10.86 20.30
N ASN A 227 32.75 10.46 19.20
CA ASN A 227 34.11 10.88 18.87
C ASN A 227 34.19 12.40 18.64
N LYS A 228 33.23 13.01 17.94
CA LYS A 228 33.20 14.48 17.75
C LYS A 228 32.80 15.26 18.99
N ALA A 229 31.92 14.72 19.83
CA ALA A 229 31.64 15.31 21.14
C ALA A 229 32.90 15.29 22.02
N GLN A 230 33.70 14.22 21.93
CA GLN A 230 34.98 14.13 22.62
C GLN A 230 36.01 15.13 22.07
N GLU A 231 36.06 15.36 20.75
CA GLU A 231 36.89 16.42 20.15
C GLU A 231 36.47 17.81 20.64
N VAL A 232 35.17 18.09 20.76
CA VAL A 232 34.65 19.35 21.30
C VAL A 232 35.02 19.50 22.78
N ILE A 233 34.86 18.45 23.59
CA ILE A 233 35.27 18.47 25.00
C ILE A 233 36.78 18.74 25.12
N ASN A 234 37.60 18.09 24.28
CA ASN A 234 39.04 18.29 24.27
C ASN A 234 39.45 19.71 23.80
N ALA A 235 38.65 20.35 22.94
CA ALA A 235 38.88 21.73 22.51
C ALA A 235 38.41 22.78 23.54
N VAL A 236 37.41 22.47 24.37
CA VAL A 236 36.83 23.38 25.36
C VAL A 236 37.58 23.32 26.71
N ASN A 237 38.12 22.16 27.09
CA ASN A 237 38.86 22.01 28.36
C ASN A 237 40.02 23.02 28.55
N PRO A 238 40.87 23.33 27.55
CA PRO A 238 41.92 24.33 27.69
C PRO A 238 41.38 25.75 27.95
N VAL A 239 40.20 26.07 27.43
CA VAL A 239 39.54 27.37 27.63
C VAL A 239 38.99 27.48 29.06
N ILE A 240 38.42 26.40 29.59
CA ILE A 240 37.97 26.32 30.99
C ILE A 240 39.16 26.41 31.95
N GLU A 241 40.26 25.72 31.67
CA GLU A 241 41.50 25.82 32.46
C GLU A 241 42.12 27.23 32.44
N ALA A 242 42.01 27.94 31.31
CA ALA A 242 42.45 29.34 31.20
C ALA A 242 41.56 30.29 32.03
N LEU A 243 40.24 30.04 32.07
CA LEU A 243 39.28 30.78 32.89
C LEU A 243 39.44 30.53 34.40
N GLU A 244 39.78 29.30 34.81
CA GLU A 244 40.06 28.97 36.21
C GLU A 244 41.38 29.57 36.71
N LYS A 245 42.38 29.70 35.81
CA LYS A 245 43.67 30.35 36.12
C LYS A 245 43.59 31.88 36.13
N SER A 246 42.63 32.50 35.46
CA SER A 246 42.47 33.96 35.44
C SER A 246 41.70 34.46 36.67
N LYS A 247 42.36 34.45 37.84
CA LYS A 247 41.95 35.30 38.97
C LYS A 247 42.60 36.68 38.84
N GLU A 248 42.18 37.50 37.87
CA GLU A 248 42.39 38.96 37.95
C GLU A 248 41.52 39.72 36.92
N PRO A 249 41.03 40.93 37.25
CA PRO A 249 39.90 41.54 36.57
C PRO A 249 40.37 42.45 35.44
N VAL A 250 40.00 42.16 34.18
CA VAL A 250 40.16 43.15 33.11
C VAL A 250 39.00 43.05 32.12
N VAL A 251 38.20 44.12 32.09
CA VAL A 251 37.00 44.36 31.28
C VAL A 251 37.20 44.16 29.76
N SER A 252 38.45 44.01 29.29
CA SER A 252 38.77 43.69 27.88
C SER A 252 38.70 42.21 27.53
N ALA A 253 38.70 41.32 28.53
CA ALA A 253 38.54 39.89 28.31
C ALA A 253 37.07 39.53 28.02
N GLU A 254 36.11 40.22 28.63
CA GLU A 254 34.68 39.90 28.49
C GLU A 254 34.16 40.16 27.06
N GLU A 255 34.54 41.27 26.43
CA GLU A 255 34.14 41.57 25.05
C GLU A 255 34.77 40.60 24.03
N ARG A 256 36.02 40.19 24.29
CA ARG A 256 36.72 39.20 23.48
C ARG A 256 36.14 37.80 23.68
N ILE A 257 35.79 37.43 24.92
CA ILE A 257 35.10 36.19 25.26
C ILE A 257 33.71 36.17 24.66
N VAL A 258 32.96 37.28 24.66
CA VAL A 258 31.62 37.36 24.05
C VAL A 258 31.70 37.23 22.53
N GLN A 259 32.70 37.85 21.88
CA GLN A 259 32.92 37.68 20.43
C GLN A 259 33.37 36.27 20.06
N GLU A 260 34.33 35.69 20.80
CA GLU A 260 34.80 34.33 20.57
C GLU A 260 33.69 33.31 20.84
N THR A 261 32.92 33.49 21.91
CA THR A 261 31.76 32.64 22.24
C THR A 261 30.68 32.75 21.18
N SER A 262 30.39 33.97 20.69
CA SER A 262 29.42 34.19 19.61
C SER A 262 29.90 33.59 18.28
N SER A 263 31.20 33.66 17.98
CA SER A 263 31.82 33.01 16.81
C SER A 263 31.71 31.49 16.89
N ILE A 264 31.99 30.92 18.06
CA ILE A 264 31.87 29.49 18.33
C ILE A 264 30.41 29.04 18.23
N LEU A 265 29.46 29.76 18.85
CA LEU A 265 28.04 29.45 18.72
C LEU A 265 27.54 29.55 17.26
N ASN A 266 28.02 30.53 16.50
CA ASN A 266 27.66 30.67 15.09
C ASN A 266 28.22 29.51 14.24
N ASN A 267 29.44 29.05 14.54
CA ASN A 267 30.03 27.88 13.89
C ASN A 267 29.27 26.59 14.25
N ILE A 268 28.87 26.43 15.52
CA ILE A 268 28.02 25.31 15.97
C ILE A 268 26.66 25.36 15.26
N SER A 269 26.06 26.55 15.13
CA SER A 269 24.78 26.72 14.45
C SER A 269 24.87 26.35 12.96
N LYS A 270 25.91 26.82 12.26
CA LYS A 270 26.18 26.42 10.86
C LYS A 270 26.38 24.92 10.71
N LEU A 271 27.17 24.31 11.60
CA LEU A 271 27.44 22.87 11.56
C LEU A 271 26.19 22.03 11.83
N ALA A 272 25.32 22.49 12.74
CA ALA A 272 24.05 21.85 13.02
C ALA A 272 23.10 21.93 11.81
N VAL A 273 23.02 23.10 11.17
CA VAL A 273 22.21 23.30 9.95
C VAL A 273 22.72 22.41 8.81
N GLU A 274 24.04 22.34 8.62
CA GLU A 274 24.67 21.52 7.58
C GLU A 274 24.41 20.02 7.81
N LYS A 275 24.52 19.55 9.07
CA LYS A 275 24.21 18.15 9.42
C LYS A 275 22.73 17.83 9.25
N VAL A 276 21.83 18.72 9.62
CA VAL A 276 20.37 18.54 9.39
C VAL A 276 20.05 18.46 7.89
N ASN A 277 20.73 19.25 7.06
CA ASN A 277 20.57 19.19 5.62
C ASN A 277 21.13 17.88 5.02
N ASN A 278 22.27 17.40 5.50
CA ASN A 278 22.83 16.10 5.09
C ASN A 278 21.95 14.91 5.52
N PHE A 279 21.42 14.93 6.75
CA PHE A 279 20.47 13.90 7.19
C PHE A 279 19.17 13.92 6.37
N ARG A 280 18.69 15.10 5.97
CA ARG A 280 17.52 15.23 5.07
C ARG A 280 17.82 14.68 3.67
N ALA A 281 19.03 14.90 3.14
CA ALA A 281 19.44 14.36 1.85
C ALA A 281 19.54 12.82 1.86
N MET A 282 20.02 12.23 2.96
CA MET A 282 20.09 10.76 3.11
C MET A 282 18.71 10.09 3.27
N LEU A 283 17.73 10.78 3.87
CA LEU A 283 16.38 10.23 4.09
C LEU A 283 15.44 10.36 2.88
N SER A 284 15.91 10.82 1.72
CA SER A 284 15.09 11.00 0.51
C SER A 284 15.81 10.49 -0.73
N PRO A 285 15.73 9.20 -1.08
CA PRO A 285 16.32 8.69 -2.30
C PRO A 285 15.64 9.23 -3.56
N ASN A 286 14.38 9.72 -3.46
CA ASN A 286 13.64 10.39 -4.53
C ASN A 286 12.56 11.34 -3.95
N GLY A 287 12.80 12.66 -3.91
CA GLY A 287 11.73 13.68 -3.94
C GLY A 287 11.47 14.57 -2.70
N ASN A 288 11.74 15.87 -2.86
CA ASN A 288 10.85 17.00 -2.50
C ASN A 288 10.52 17.37 -1.03
N LEU A 289 11.40 17.19 -0.04
CA LEU A 289 11.26 17.91 1.24
C LEU A 289 11.88 19.32 1.18
N LYS A 290 11.05 20.34 0.90
CA LYS A 290 11.44 21.76 0.95
C LYS A 290 12.01 22.14 2.33
N THR A 291 13.09 22.92 2.35
CA THR A 291 13.70 23.44 3.58
C THR A 291 12.72 24.34 4.35
N LEU A 292 12.97 24.57 5.64
CA LEU A 292 12.13 25.47 6.44
C LEU A 292 12.17 26.90 5.86
N GLU A 293 13.33 27.33 5.37
CA GLU A 293 13.48 28.62 4.69
C GLU A 293 12.76 28.63 3.34
N GLU A 294 12.82 27.57 2.54
CA GLU A 294 12.05 27.47 1.28
C GLU A 294 10.53 27.47 1.53
N LYS A 295 10.06 26.77 2.56
CA LYS A 295 8.64 26.79 2.95
C LYS A 295 8.23 28.17 3.46
N LYS A 296 9.12 28.88 4.15
CA LYS A 296 8.90 30.23 4.62
C LYS A 296 8.86 31.21 3.45
N GLU A 297 9.78 31.12 2.51
CA GLU A 297 9.84 31.94 1.30
C GLU A 297 8.63 31.72 0.39
N GLU A 298 8.22 30.45 0.19
CA GLU A 298 7.00 30.12 -0.55
C GLU A 298 5.74 30.62 0.16
N SER A 299 5.69 30.52 1.50
CA SER A 299 4.59 31.06 2.30
C SER A 299 4.53 32.59 2.19
N ILE A 300 5.66 33.28 2.29
CA ILE A 300 5.75 34.74 2.13
C ILE A 300 5.29 35.16 0.74
N LYS A 301 5.77 34.48 -0.30
CA LYS A 301 5.38 34.77 -1.69
C LYS A 301 3.88 34.59 -1.89
N LYS A 302 3.31 33.52 -1.33
CA LYS A 302 1.87 33.23 -1.44
C LYS A 302 1.01 34.22 -0.65
N VAL A 303 1.48 34.69 0.50
CA VAL A 303 0.86 35.79 1.26
C VAL A 303 0.85 37.07 0.42
N ASP A 304 1.96 37.43 -0.21
CA ASP A 304 2.07 38.66 -1.01
C ASP A 304 1.19 38.62 -2.27
N GLU A 305 1.10 37.46 -2.93
CA GLU A 305 0.18 37.25 -4.06
C GLU A 305 -1.29 37.44 -3.64
N LEU A 306 -1.71 36.84 -2.52
CA LEU A 306 -3.08 36.95 -2.02
C LEU A 306 -3.45 38.38 -1.59
N VAL A 307 -2.52 39.10 -0.92
CA VAL A 307 -2.73 40.51 -0.55
C VAL A 307 -2.87 41.39 -1.78
N LYS A 308 -1.99 41.19 -2.78
CA LYS A 308 -2.05 41.94 -4.04
C LYS A 308 -3.36 41.68 -4.79
N GLU A 309 -3.79 40.43 -4.86
CA GLU A 309 -5.03 40.04 -5.55
C GLU A 309 -6.29 40.54 -4.82
N PHE A 310 -6.25 40.62 -3.48
CA PHE A 310 -7.31 41.29 -2.71
C PHE A 310 -7.36 42.78 -3.03
N GLY A 311 -6.22 43.45 -3.14
CA GLY A 311 -6.11 44.87 -3.47
C GLY A 311 -6.64 45.26 -4.86
N THR A 312 -6.82 44.30 -5.78
CA THR A 312 -7.46 44.55 -7.09
C THR A 312 -8.99 44.44 -7.06
N LYS A 313 -9.59 44.07 -5.91
CA LYS A 313 -11.05 43.93 -5.78
C LYS A 313 -11.68 45.28 -5.49
N SER A 314 -12.67 45.64 -6.31
CA SER A 314 -13.17 47.01 -6.43
C SER A 314 -14.38 47.30 -5.54
N SER A 315 -15.08 46.26 -5.08
CA SER A 315 -16.25 46.37 -4.23
C SER A 315 -16.14 45.54 -2.95
N THR A 316 -16.95 45.91 -1.95
CA THR A 316 -17.05 45.21 -0.68
C THR A 316 -17.54 43.77 -0.87
N GLU A 317 -18.48 43.52 -1.79
CA GLU A 317 -18.96 42.17 -2.10
C GLU A 317 -17.88 41.28 -2.74
N GLU A 318 -17.04 41.85 -3.61
CA GLU A 318 -15.91 41.13 -4.23
C GLU A 318 -14.85 40.78 -3.18
N GLN A 319 -14.56 41.71 -2.27
CA GLN A 319 -13.61 41.51 -1.17
C GLN A 319 -14.10 40.43 -0.20
N GLN A 320 -15.37 40.45 0.20
CA GLN A 320 -15.95 39.42 1.08
C GLN A 320 -15.98 38.04 0.42
N SER A 321 -16.31 37.98 -0.87
CA SER A 321 -16.31 36.73 -1.63
C SER A 321 -14.90 36.15 -1.75
N PHE A 322 -13.89 37.01 -1.96
CA PHE A 322 -12.48 36.59 -2.01
C PHE A 322 -12.00 36.03 -0.67
N ILE A 323 -12.30 36.71 0.45
CA ILE A 323 -11.94 36.24 1.79
C ILE A 323 -12.57 34.87 2.06
N LYS A 324 -13.85 34.71 1.72
CA LYS A 324 -14.56 33.45 1.94
C LYS A 324 -13.95 32.31 1.11
N ALA A 325 -13.72 32.53 -0.17
CA ALA A 325 -13.17 31.51 -1.06
C ALA A 325 -11.73 31.10 -0.71
N ASN A 326 -10.84 32.07 -0.44
CA ASN A 326 -9.39 31.81 -0.36
C ASN A 326 -8.86 31.68 1.07
N LEU A 327 -9.50 32.28 2.07
CA LEU A 327 -9.00 32.23 3.46
C LEU A 327 -9.83 31.30 4.35
N ILE A 328 -11.12 31.16 4.08
CA ILE A 328 -12.04 30.34 4.89
C ILE A 328 -12.24 28.96 4.25
N ASP A 329 -12.75 28.91 3.02
CA ASP A 329 -13.23 27.67 2.39
C ASP A 329 -12.10 26.85 1.74
N ASP A 330 -11.01 27.48 1.27
CA ASP A 330 -9.85 26.76 0.73
C ASP A 330 -9.12 25.98 1.83
N LYS A 331 -9.35 24.67 1.92
CA LYS A 331 -8.70 23.77 2.87
C LYS A 331 -7.24 23.44 2.53
N THR A 332 -6.75 23.81 1.36
CA THR A 332 -5.38 23.54 0.91
C THR A 332 -4.39 24.58 1.39
N LEU A 333 -4.86 25.78 1.78
CA LEU A 333 -4.02 26.84 2.35
C LEU A 333 -3.62 26.53 3.79
N SER A 334 -2.33 26.64 4.11
CA SER A 334 -1.83 26.39 5.46
C SER A 334 -2.37 27.43 6.45
N LYS A 335 -2.54 27.02 7.72
CA LYS A 335 -3.01 27.92 8.80
C LYS A 335 -2.10 29.15 8.96
N GLU A 336 -0.79 28.97 8.80
CA GLU A 336 0.20 30.04 8.90
C GLU A 336 0.01 31.10 7.81
N VAL A 337 -0.14 30.69 6.55
CA VAL A 337 -0.36 31.61 5.42
C VAL A 337 -1.68 32.37 5.60
N ARG A 338 -2.74 31.72 6.09
CA ARG A 338 -4.02 32.40 6.38
C ARG A 338 -3.86 33.51 7.40
N LEU A 339 -3.22 33.21 8.54
CA LEU A 339 -3.05 34.17 9.63
C LEU A 339 -2.19 35.35 9.20
N GLN A 340 -1.07 35.09 8.53
CA GLN A 340 -0.19 36.16 8.03
C GLN A 340 -0.88 37.04 6.98
N THR A 341 -1.71 36.45 6.10
CA THR A 341 -2.48 37.21 5.10
C THR A 341 -3.53 38.09 5.79
N ILE A 342 -4.25 37.56 6.77
CA ILE A 342 -5.23 38.32 7.56
C ILE A 342 -4.55 39.50 8.27
N ASP A 343 -3.41 39.27 8.93
CA ASP A 343 -2.67 40.31 9.63
C ASP A 343 -2.20 41.43 8.67
N LYS A 344 -1.69 41.09 7.47
CA LYS A 344 -1.30 42.09 6.48
C LYS A 344 -2.49 42.89 5.95
N LEU A 345 -3.61 42.24 5.65
CA LEU A 345 -4.82 42.93 5.19
C LEU A 345 -5.37 43.89 6.26
N LEU A 346 -5.37 43.48 7.53
CA LEU A 346 -5.77 44.35 8.65
C LEU A 346 -4.81 45.53 8.82
N GLN A 347 -3.51 45.35 8.59
CA GLN A 347 -2.52 46.45 8.62
C GLN A 347 -2.71 47.42 7.45
N GLU A 348 -3.00 46.92 6.24
CA GLU A 348 -3.30 47.77 5.08
C GLU A 348 -4.60 48.56 5.27
N GLN A 349 -5.65 47.94 5.79
CA GLN A 349 -6.92 48.63 6.09
C GLN A 349 -6.73 49.75 7.13
N LYS A 350 -5.96 49.49 8.20
CA LYS A 350 -5.57 50.51 9.18
C LYS A 350 -4.75 51.65 8.56
N ARG A 351 -3.90 51.36 7.57
CA ARG A 351 -3.14 52.39 6.82
C ARG A 351 -4.04 53.23 5.93
N VAL A 352 -5.02 52.62 5.25
CA VAL A 352 -5.99 53.33 4.41
C VAL A 352 -6.90 54.23 5.27
N GLU A 353 -7.33 53.77 6.45
CA GLU A 353 -8.07 54.60 7.41
C GLU A 353 -7.23 55.78 7.95
N ALA A 354 -5.92 55.58 8.18
CA ALA A 354 -5.02 56.64 8.62
C ALA A 354 -4.71 57.69 7.52
N ILE A 355 -4.73 57.31 6.25
CA ILE A 355 -4.54 58.21 5.10
C ILE A 355 -5.85 58.91 4.72
N GLY A 356 -6.99 58.25 4.92
CA GLY A 356 -8.34 58.81 4.70
C GLY A 356 -8.78 59.83 5.73
N ASN A 357 -8.02 60.06 6.80
CA ASN A 357 -8.39 60.99 7.87
C ASN A 357 -7.23 61.93 8.28
N PRO A 358 -6.91 62.97 7.48
CA PRO A 358 -5.92 63.98 7.86
C PRO A 358 -6.44 65.03 8.86
N SER A 359 -7.45 64.74 9.69
CA SER A 359 -7.97 65.73 10.65
C SER A 359 -8.47 65.13 11.95
N VAL A 360 -7.55 64.88 12.89
CA VAL A 360 -7.74 65.27 14.30
C VAL A 360 -6.41 65.80 14.82
N LYS A 361 -6.08 67.02 14.39
CA LYS A 361 -5.21 67.94 15.14
C LYS A 361 -5.95 69.26 15.23
N THR A 362 -6.67 69.43 16.33
CA THR A 362 -6.82 70.66 17.11
C THR A 362 -7.40 70.28 18.45
#